data_AF-A0A538TQC9-F1
#
_entry.id   AF-A0A538TQC9-F1
#
_cell.length_a   1.000
_cell.length_b   1.000
_cell.length_c   1.000
_cell.angle_alpha   90.00
_cell.angle_beta   90.00
_cell.angle_gamma   90.00
#
_symmetry.space_group_name_H-M   'P 1'
#
loop_
_entity.id
_entity.type
_entity.pdbx_description
1 polymer ?
#
loop_
_entity_poly.entity_id
_entity_poly.type
_entity_poly.pdbx_seq_one_letter_code
_entity_poly.pdbx_strand_id
1 'polypeptide(L)'
;MSEVEAQRRLGSSGTRREIENEEAESAGVERELWTLRGSHFRYVVLGVEGKRVVAVQAFARPERRTLRYRDLGDLDQAKKLGFYIYEWITPRTEGEPGVRIQARGTDPEYLASYSIVRDRTPARKPAPMHDAAAAGPPSGP
;
A
#
# COMPACT_ATOMS: atom_id res chain seq x y z
N MET A 1 10.89 8.47 0.01
CA MET A 1 10.38 9.85 0.07
C MET A 1 10.57 10.38 1.48
N SER A 2 11.16 11.56 1.62
CA SER A 2 11.21 12.25 2.92
C SER A 2 9.89 12.96 3.20
N GLU A 3 9.62 13.24 4.47
CA GLU A 3 8.47 14.05 4.89
C GLU A 3 8.45 15.42 4.19
N VAL A 4 9.56 16.16 4.24
CA VAL A 4 9.71 17.49 3.61
C VAL A 4 9.41 17.46 2.11
N GLU A 5 9.85 16.41 1.41
CA GLU A 5 9.57 16.24 -0.01
C GLU A 5 8.08 15.99 -0.27
N ALA A 6 7.44 15.14 0.53
CA ALA A 6 6.01 14.87 0.43
C ALA A 6 5.18 16.13 0.72
N GLN A 7 5.51 16.86 1.79
CA GLN A 7 4.86 18.11 2.16
C GLN A 7 5.02 19.17 1.05
N ARG A 8 6.19 19.27 0.41
CA ARG A 8 6.40 20.17 -0.73
C ARG A 8 5.49 19.82 -1.91
N ARG A 9 5.38 18.54 -2.25
CA ARG A 9 4.52 18.08 -3.37
C ARG A 9 3.05 18.40 -3.09
N LEU A 10 2.57 18.10 -1.88
CA LEU A 10 1.17 18.32 -1.51
C LEU A 10 0.85 19.81 -1.24
N GLY A 11 1.82 20.59 -0.77
CA GLY A 11 1.66 22.03 -0.47
C GLY A 11 1.17 22.86 -1.65
N SER A 12 1.53 22.46 -2.87
CA SER A 12 1.06 23.14 -4.10
C SER A 12 -0.45 22.93 -4.39
N SER A 13 -1.05 21.88 -3.83
CA SER A 13 -2.38 21.41 -4.22
C SER A 13 -3.33 21.19 -3.03
N GLY A 14 -2.90 21.45 -1.80
CA GLY A 14 -3.70 21.15 -0.63
C GLY A 14 -3.33 21.92 0.64
N THR A 15 -4.13 21.67 1.68
CA THR A 15 -3.95 22.24 3.02
C THR A 15 -3.68 21.12 4.01
N ARG A 16 -2.58 21.26 4.78
CA ARG A 16 -2.16 20.33 5.83
C ARG A 16 -2.93 20.57 7.13
N ARG A 17 -3.23 19.48 7.83
CA ARG A 17 -3.68 19.43 9.23
C ARG A 17 -3.04 18.22 9.91
N GLU A 18 -2.52 18.40 11.11
CA GLU A 18 -2.12 17.27 11.95
C GLU A 18 -3.38 16.60 12.52
N ILE A 19 -3.34 15.27 12.63
CA ILE A 19 -4.44 14.50 13.19
C ILE A 19 -3.89 13.56 14.26
N GLU A 20 -4.46 13.66 15.47
CA GLU A 20 -4.15 12.76 16.56
C GLU A 20 -4.79 11.39 16.28
N ASN A 21 -4.03 10.33 16.52
CA ASN A 21 -4.54 8.97 16.39
C ASN A 21 -3.81 8.06 17.38
N GLU A 22 -4.47 7.79 18.50
CA GLU A 22 -3.92 7.07 19.65
C GLU A 22 -3.34 5.68 19.28
N GLU A 23 -3.94 4.99 18.30
CA GLU A 23 -3.45 3.69 17.80
C GLU A 23 -2.16 3.80 16.97
N ALA A 24 -1.97 4.91 16.24
CA ALA A 24 -0.80 5.14 15.39
C ALA A 24 0.37 5.74 16.18
N GLU A 25 0.07 6.60 17.15
CA GLU A 25 1.05 7.21 18.06
C GLU A 25 1.75 6.13 18.90
N SER A 26 1.00 5.12 19.33
CA SER A 26 1.55 3.94 20.01
C SER A 26 2.58 3.16 19.17
N ALA A 27 2.56 3.33 17.83
CA ALA A 27 3.50 2.72 16.90
C ALA A 27 4.63 3.65 16.45
N GLY A 28 4.74 4.85 17.04
CA GLY A 28 5.74 5.86 16.67
C GLY A 28 5.53 6.49 15.29
N VAL A 29 4.30 6.44 14.77
CA VAL A 29 3.95 6.97 13.44
C VAL A 29 3.05 8.18 13.59
N GLU A 30 3.58 9.35 13.26
CA GLU A 30 2.82 10.60 13.18
C GLU A 30 1.93 10.60 11.94
N ARG A 31 0.74 11.23 12.04
CA ARG A 31 -0.21 11.31 10.93
C ARG A 31 -0.51 12.74 10.52
N GLU A 32 -0.48 12.97 9.21
CA GLU A 32 -0.85 14.24 8.60
C GLU A 32 -1.99 14.06 7.61
N LEU A 33 -3.05 14.83 7.78
CA LEU A 33 -4.16 14.91 6.83
C LEU A 33 -3.96 16.10 5.87
N TRP A 34 -4.06 15.81 4.59
CA TRP A 34 -3.99 16.78 3.51
C TRP A 34 -5.32 16.83 2.78
N THR A 35 -5.96 18.01 2.77
CA THR A 35 -7.17 18.26 1.97
C THR A 35 -6.76 18.84 0.62
N LEU A 36 -7.06 18.14 -0.48
CA LEU A 36 -6.58 18.48 -1.81
C LEU A 36 -7.63 19.23 -2.64
N ARG A 37 -7.19 20.16 -3.48
CA ARG A 37 -7.99 20.94 -4.44
C ARG A 37 -7.61 20.52 -5.87
N GLY A 38 -8.61 20.46 -6.77
CA GLY A 38 -8.37 20.15 -8.19
C GLY A 38 -7.90 18.72 -8.53
N SER A 39 -7.76 17.85 -7.52
CA SER A 39 -7.33 16.46 -7.67
C SER A 39 -8.53 15.49 -7.71
N HIS A 40 -8.30 14.29 -8.25
CA HIS A 40 -9.19 13.12 -8.12
C HIS A 40 -9.41 12.71 -6.66
N PHE A 41 -8.48 13.09 -5.78
CA PHE A 41 -8.54 12.84 -4.35
C PHE A 41 -9.15 14.03 -3.60
N ARG A 42 -9.95 13.71 -2.58
CA ARG A 42 -10.43 14.69 -1.60
C ARG A 42 -9.42 14.85 -0.47
N TYR A 43 -8.87 13.73 -0.01
CA TYR A 43 -7.95 13.66 1.12
C TYR A 43 -6.78 12.74 0.82
N VAL A 44 -5.62 13.08 1.37
CA VAL A 44 -4.47 12.19 1.52
C VAL A 44 -4.03 12.22 2.97
N VAL A 45 -3.79 11.06 3.57
CA VAL A 45 -3.20 10.91 4.89
C VAL A 45 -1.79 10.37 4.71
N LEU A 46 -0.80 11.02 5.31
CA LEU A 46 0.56 10.53 5.39
C LEU A 46 0.82 9.95 6.77
N GLY A 47 1.48 8.80 6.83
CA GLY A 47 2.10 8.27 8.03
C GLY A 47 3.61 8.50 7.98
N VAL A 48 4.16 9.17 8.98
CA VAL A 48 5.55 9.60 9.04
C VAL A 48 6.24 8.97 10.25
N GLU A 49 7.40 8.38 10.02
CA GLU A 49 8.26 7.79 11.05
C GLU A 49 9.69 8.31 10.83
N GLY A 50 10.26 9.00 11.81
CA GLY A 50 11.63 9.52 11.73
C GLY A 50 11.89 10.36 10.47
N LYS A 51 10.97 11.28 10.14
CA LYS A 51 11.00 12.15 8.93
C LYS A 51 10.90 11.41 7.59
N ARG A 52 10.45 10.16 7.59
CA ARG A 52 10.22 9.36 6.38
C ARG A 52 8.75 8.99 6.26
N VAL A 53 8.21 9.12 5.07
CA VAL A 53 6.86 8.64 4.77
C VAL A 53 6.89 7.12 4.69
N VAL A 54 6.14 6.47 5.58
CA VAL A 54 6.02 5.01 5.69
C VAL A 54 4.64 4.50 5.29
N ALA A 55 3.64 5.38 5.31
CA ALA A 55 2.29 5.09 4.85
C ALA A 55 1.70 6.27 4.07
N VAL A 56 0.88 5.96 3.08
CA VAL A 56 0.04 6.92 2.35
C VAL A 56 -1.34 6.32 2.23
N GLN A 57 -2.38 7.07 2.57
CA GLN A 57 -3.77 6.69 2.33
C GLN A 57 -4.46 7.79 1.54
N ALA A 58 -5.07 7.46 0.42
CA ALA A 58 -5.75 8.41 -0.44
C ALA A 58 -7.24 8.10 -0.52
N PHE A 59 -8.07 9.14 -0.46
CA PHE A 59 -9.52 9.06 -0.52
C PHE A 59 -10.02 9.78 -1.76
N ALA A 60 -10.64 9.02 -2.67
CA ALA A 60 -11.19 9.53 -3.91
C ALA A 60 -12.37 10.49 -3.66
N ARG A 61 -12.60 11.41 -4.59
CA ARG A 61 -13.83 12.21 -4.60
C ARG A 61 -15.00 11.33 -5.05
N PRO A 62 -16.06 11.19 -4.24
CA PRO A 62 -17.21 10.34 -4.59
C PRO A 62 -17.84 10.74 -5.92
N GLU A 63 -17.88 12.04 -6.22
CA GLU A 63 -18.51 12.57 -7.43
C GLU A 63 -17.74 12.24 -8.72
N ARG A 64 -16.46 11.84 -8.62
CA ARG A 64 -15.57 11.81 -9.79
C ARG A 64 -15.31 10.44 -10.37
N ARG A 65 -15.68 9.31 -9.74
CA ARG A 65 -15.51 7.91 -10.24
C ARG A 65 -14.35 7.74 -11.24
N THR A 66 -13.15 8.14 -10.86
CA THR A 66 -12.00 8.22 -11.79
C THR A 66 -10.92 7.20 -11.51
N LEU A 67 -10.97 6.49 -10.38
CA LEU A 67 -9.93 5.58 -9.95
C LEU A 67 -10.49 4.17 -9.93
N ARG A 68 -9.95 3.32 -10.79
CA ARG A 68 -10.34 1.92 -10.90
C ARG A 68 -9.40 1.06 -10.07
N TYR A 69 -9.89 -0.08 -9.58
CA TYR A 69 -9.01 -1.04 -8.91
C TYR A 69 -7.85 -1.50 -9.82
N ARG A 70 -8.12 -1.64 -11.12
CA ARG A 70 -7.14 -2.02 -12.14
C ARG A 70 -6.02 -1.00 -12.35
N ASP A 71 -6.21 0.25 -11.92
CA ASP A 71 -5.16 1.26 -11.99
C ASP A 71 -4.09 1.05 -10.90
N LEU A 72 -4.39 0.27 -9.85
CA LEU A 72 -3.44 -0.07 -8.79
C LEU A 72 -2.64 -1.34 -9.06
N GLY A 73 -3.18 -2.24 -9.88
CA GLY A 73 -2.55 -3.52 -10.20
C GLY A 73 -3.54 -4.51 -10.81
N ASP A 74 -3.00 -5.65 -11.22
CA ASP A 74 -3.82 -6.75 -11.73
C ASP A 74 -4.70 -7.33 -10.61
N LEU A 75 -6.01 -7.37 -10.85
CA LEU A 75 -6.99 -7.90 -9.89
C LEU A 75 -6.82 -9.39 -9.64
N ASP A 76 -6.29 -10.14 -10.62
CA ASP A 76 -6.08 -11.58 -10.49
C ASP A 76 -4.89 -11.90 -9.55
N GLN A 77 -4.00 -10.92 -9.34
CA GLN A 77 -2.90 -10.99 -8.37
C GLN A 77 -3.28 -10.44 -6.99
N ALA A 78 -4.49 -9.89 -6.86
CA ALA A 78 -4.96 -9.31 -5.62
C ALA A 78 -5.60 -10.36 -4.72
N LYS A 79 -5.30 -10.29 -3.42
CA LYS A 79 -6.08 -11.00 -2.40
C LYS A 79 -7.38 -10.24 -2.15
N LYS A 80 -8.51 -10.87 -2.42
CA LYS A 80 -9.83 -10.33 -2.07
C LYS A 80 -10.11 -10.55 -0.58
N LEU A 81 -10.29 -9.48 0.18
CA LEU A 81 -10.54 -9.52 1.63
C LEU A 81 -12.01 -9.34 2.00
N GLY A 82 -12.84 -8.89 1.05
CA GLY A 82 -14.26 -8.64 1.25
C GLY A 82 -14.92 -8.14 -0.02
N PHE A 83 -16.14 -7.62 0.11
CA PHE A 83 -16.82 -6.95 -1.01
C PHE A 83 -16.05 -5.69 -1.39
N TYR A 84 -15.49 -5.70 -2.60
CA TYR A 84 -14.73 -4.58 -3.18
C TYR A 84 -13.56 -4.11 -2.28
N ILE A 85 -12.96 -5.06 -1.55
CA ILE A 85 -11.73 -4.86 -0.78
C ILE A 85 -10.67 -5.79 -1.35
N TYR A 86 -9.59 -5.21 -1.85
CA TYR A 86 -8.49 -5.91 -2.50
C TYR A 86 -7.17 -5.52 -1.85
N GLU A 87 -6.26 -6.48 -1.76
CA GLU A 87 -4.92 -6.31 -1.21
C GLU A 87 -3.88 -6.86 -2.19
N TRP A 88 -2.87 -6.05 -2.47
CA TRP A 88 -1.67 -6.47 -3.18
C TRP A 88 -0.50 -6.42 -2.21
N ILE A 89 0.37 -7.43 -2.27
CA ILE A 89 1.62 -7.47 -1.53
C ILE A 89 2.74 -7.54 -2.56
N THR A 90 3.50 -6.45 -2.67
CA THR A 90 4.72 -6.43 -3.46
C THR A 90 5.88 -6.80 -2.55
N PRO A 91 6.56 -7.93 -2.79
CA PRO A 91 7.68 -8.34 -1.97
C PRO A 91 8.84 -7.35 -2.09
N ARG A 92 9.69 -7.33 -1.06
CA ARG A 92 10.94 -6.57 -1.09
C ARG A 92 11.89 -7.13 -2.16
N THR A 93 12.50 -6.25 -2.95
CA THR A 93 13.54 -6.59 -3.93
C THR A 93 14.86 -5.90 -3.56
N GLU A 94 15.94 -6.18 -4.31
CA GLU A 94 17.19 -5.43 -4.16
C GLU A 94 16.95 -3.95 -4.54
N GLY A 95 17.08 -3.06 -3.55
CA GLY A 95 16.90 -1.61 -3.74
C GLY A 95 15.50 -1.07 -3.45
N GLU A 96 14.45 -1.90 -3.44
CA GLU A 96 13.08 -1.44 -3.19
C GLU A 96 12.44 -2.09 -1.96
N PRO A 97 11.83 -1.31 -1.04
CA PRO A 97 11.11 -1.87 0.10
C PRO A 97 9.86 -2.62 -0.39
N GLY A 98 9.52 -3.72 0.30
CA GLY A 98 8.23 -4.35 0.12
C GLY A 98 7.10 -3.38 0.48
N VAL A 99 5.97 -3.50 -0.20
CA VAL A 99 4.79 -2.66 0.04
C VAL A 99 3.53 -3.49 0.08
N ARG A 100 2.61 -3.08 0.95
CA ARG A 100 1.24 -3.55 0.96
C ARG A 100 0.34 -2.45 0.45
N ILE A 101 -0.44 -2.77 -0.58
CA ILE A 101 -1.44 -1.87 -1.15
C ILE A 101 -2.80 -2.45 -0.80
N GLN A 102 -3.68 -1.67 -0.18
CA GLN A 102 -5.04 -2.08 0.08
C GLN A 102 -6.01 -1.07 -0.53
N ALA A 103 -6.95 -1.54 -1.35
CA ALA A 103 -7.99 -0.72 -1.96
C ALA A 103 -9.36 -1.13 -1.44
N ARG A 104 -10.24 -0.14 -1.28
CA ARG A 104 -11.61 -0.32 -0.78
C ARG A 104 -12.57 0.58 -1.53
N GLY A 105 -13.78 0.10 -1.77
CA GLY A 105 -14.85 0.91 -2.34
C GLY A 105 -16.22 0.29 -2.13
N THR A 106 -17.20 0.84 -2.84
CA THR A 106 -18.62 0.45 -2.73
C THR A 106 -19.18 -0.14 -4.01
N ASP A 107 -18.39 -0.16 -5.09
CA ASP A 107 -18.77 -0.69 -6.39
C ASP A 107 -17.62 -1.53 -6.99
N PRO A 108 -17.91 -2.41 -7.96
CA PRO A 108 -16.93 -3.36 -8.49
C PRO A 108 -15.84 -2.73 -9.36
N GLU A 109 -16.04 -1.53 -9.88
CA GLU A 109 -15.14 -0.93 -10.87
C GLU A 109 -14.25 0.14 -10.24
N TYR A 110 -14.83 0.98 -9.37
CA TYR A 110 -14.17 2.15 -8.81
C TYR A 110 -13.89 2.00 -7.31
N LEU A 111 -12.71 2.48 -6.91
CA LEU A 111 -12.32 2.52 -5.50
C LEU A 111 -12.71 3.85 -4.87
N ALA A 112 -13.05 3.80 -3.58
CA ALA A 112 -13.29 4.99 -2.76
C ALA A 112 -12.02 5.43 -2.03
N SER A 113 -11.16 4.48 -1.65
CA SER A 113 -9.86 4.78 -1.05
C SER A 113 -8.85 3.66 -1.30
N TYR A 114 -7.58 4.01 -1.18
CA TYR A 114 -6.52 3.01 -1.07
C TYR A 114 -5.45 3.48 -0.10
N SER A 115 -4.71 2.52 0.46
CA SER A 115 -3.52 2.76 1.26
C SER A 115 -2.33 2.01 0.71
N ILE A 116 -1.15 2.60 0.86
CA ILE A 116 0.14 1.99 0.59
C ILE A 116 0.94 2.10 1.88
N VAL A 117 1.36 0.96 2.42
CA VAL A 117 2.18 0.89 3.63
C VAL A 117 3.43 0.10 3.30
N ARG A 118 4.59 0.59 3.75
CA ARG A 118 5.83 -0.18 3.65
C ARG A 118 5.70 -1.45 4.48
N ASP A 119 5.96 -2.58 3.86
CA ASP A 119 5.95 -3.85 4.58
C ASP A 119 7.16 -3.91 5.51
N ARG A 120 6.89 -4.03 6.81
CA ARG A 120 7.91 -4.17 7.87
C ARG A 120 8.36 -5.63 8.01
N THR A 121 7.73 -6.56 7.30
CA THR A 121 8.10 -7.97 7.33
C THR A 121 9.52 -8.12 6.73
N PRO A 122 10.48 -8.70 7.46
CA PRO A 122 11.82 -8.91 6.91
C PRO A 122 11.75 -9.79 5.66
N ALA A 123 12.65 -9.55 4.71
CA ALA A 123 12.72 -10.34 3.48
C ALA A 123 12.75 -11.83 3.84
N ARG A 124 11.70 -12.57 3.48
CA ARG A 124 11.69 -14.01 3.61
C ARG A 124 12.82 -14.51 2.72
N LYS A 125 13.89 -15.06 3.30
CA LYS A 125 14.92 -15.78 2.54
C LYS A 125 14.19 -16.73 1.58
N PRO A 126 14.53 -16.77 0.28
CA PRO A 126 13.99 -17.79 -0.58
C PRO A 126 14.24 -19.13 0.09
N ALA A 127 13.19 -19.92 0.28
CA ALA A 127 13.34 -21.27 0.78
C ALA A 127 14.35 -21.98 -0.13
N PRO A 128 15.32 -22.74 0.41
CA PRO A 128 16.17 -23.55 -0.44
C PRO A 128 15.24 -24.42 -1.29
N MET A 129 15.35 -24.26 -2.62
CA MET A 129 14.83 -25.22 -3.58
C MET A 129 15.40 -26.56 -3.14
N HIS A 130 14.56 -27.42 -2.56
CA HIS A 130 14.93 -28.81 -2.42
C HIS A 130 15.10 -29.33 -3.84
N ASP A 131 16.36 -29.56 -4.23
CA ASP A 131 16.71 -30.37 -5.38
C ASP A 131 15.96 -31.69 -5.25
N ALA A 132 14.91 -31.85 -6.05
CA ALA A 132 14.28 -33.14 -6.30
C ALA A 132 15.22 -33.92 -7.23
N ALA A 133 16.37 -34.34 -6.69
CA ALA A 133 17.27 -35.26 -7.36
C ALA A 133 16.84 -36.70 -7.04
N ALA A 134 16.29 -37.35 -8.08
CA ALA A 134 16.43 -38.76 -8.40
C ALA A 134 16.27 -39.80 -7.28
N ALA A 135 15.07 -40.40 -7.21
CA ALA A 135 14.93 -41.80 -6.79
C ALA A 135 14.64 -42.63 -8.05
N GLY A 136 15.67 -43.31 -8.57
CA GLY A 136 15.52 -44.31 -9.62
C GLY A 136 14.71 -45.52 -9.13
N PRO A 137 14.12 -46.30 -10.04
CA PRO A 137 13.33 -47.47 -9.67
C PRO A 137 14.23 -48.56 -9.08
N PRO A 138 13.80 -49.28 -8.03
CA PRO A 138 14.55 -50.43 -7.52
C PRO A 138 14.43 -51.60 -8.50
N SER A 139 15.57 -52.04 -9.02
CA SER A 139 15.74 -53.30 -9.74
C SER A 139 16.05 -54.45 -8.78
N GLY A 140 15.29 -55.55 -8.94
CA GLY A 140 15.74 -56.94 -8.72
C GLY A 140 15.28 -57.62 -7.43
N PRO A 141 15.44 -58.95 -7.31
CA PRO A 141 15.75 -59.98 -8.32
C PRO A 141 14.52 -60.80 -8.79
#